data_AF-A0A6M0HT69-F1
#
_entry.id   AF-A0A6M0HT69-F1
#
_cell.length_a   1.000
_cell.length_b   1.000
_cell.length_c   1.000
_cell.angle_alpha   90.00
_cell.angle_beta   90.00
_cell.angle_gamma   90.00
#
_symmetry.space_group_name_H-M   'P 1'
#
loop_
_entity.id
_entity.type
_entity.pdbx_description
1 polymer ?
#
loop_
_entity_poly.entity_id
_entity_poly.type
_entity_poly.pdbx_seq_one_letter_code
_entity_poly.pdbx_strand_id
1 'polypeptide(L)'
;MTSISGLPAFLAYGAVASGLVALYLVVYLTATAHREIALIRQNNAAAALALGGSLVGYTLPLAVAIYNAQSILDCIVWGLLAIVVQGLVYFVVRLALPDLSQRIAAGEMAAAILLAAASLAGGIVDAASMTY
;
A
#
# COMPACT_ATOMS: atom_id res chain seq x y z
N MET A 1 13.50 -30.14 -14.89
CA MET A 1 12.25 -29.38 -15.11
C MET A 1 11.75 -28.80 -13.79
N THR A 2 12.56 -28.01 -13.10
CA THR A 2 12.29 -27.48 -11.75
C THR A 2 11.43 -26.20 -11.75
N SER A 3 11.38 -25.46 -12.86
CA SER A 3 10.57 -24.24 -12.95
C SER A 3 9.06 -24.52 -13.01
N ILE A 4 8.65 -25.65 -13.62
CA ILE A 4 7.23 -26.00 -13.77
C ILE A 4 6.65 -26.50 -12.43
N SER A 5 7.45 -27.14 -11.57
CA SER A 5 7.01 -27.54 -10.23
C SER A 5 6.76 -26.36 -9.28
N GLY A 6 7.38 -25.20 -9.52
CA GLY A 6 7.13 -23.98 -8.75
C GLY A 6 5.91 -23.19 -9.22
N LEU A 7 5.34 -23.54 -10.37
CA LEU A 7 4.23 -22.80 -11.00
C LEU A 7 2.95 -22.75 -10.13
N PRO A 8 2.52 -23.84 -9.47
CA PRO A 8 1.37 -23.79 -8.56
C PRO A 8 1.58 -22.84 -7.38
N ALA A 9 2.78 -22.83 -6.79
CA ALA A 9 3.11 -21.93 -5.68
C ALA A 9 3.16 -20.47 -6.14
N PHE A 10 3.78 -20.19 -7.29
CA PHE A 10 3.79 -18.87 -7.91
C PHE A 10 2.37 -18.33 -8.13
N LEU A 11 1.48 -19.15 -8.71
CA LEU A 11 0.09 -18.76 -8.94
C LEU A 11 -0.67 -18.54 -7.62
N ALA A 12 -0.46 -19.39 -6.62
CA ALA A 12 -1.11 -19.27 -5.32
C ALA A 12 -0.69 -17.98 -4.59
N TYR A 13 0.62 -17.74 -4.43
CA TYR A 13 1.11 -16.51 -3.80
C TYR A 13 0.77 -15.26 -4.62
N GLY A 14 0.85 -15.34 -5.96
CA GLY A 14 0.46 -14.24 -6.85
C GLY A 14 -1.03 -13.88 -6.72
N ALA A 15 -1.92 -14.87 -6.63
CA ALA A 15 -3.35 -14.65 -6.43
C ALA A 15 -3.65 -14.02 -5.06
N VAL A 16 -3.02 -14.54 -4.00
CA VAL A 16 -3.16 -14.03 -2.63
C VAL A 16 -2.64 -12.60 -2.52
N ALA A 17 -1.44 -12.33 -3.05
CA ALA A 17 -0.85 -11.00 -3.08
C ALA A 17 -1.72 -10.01 -3.86
N SER A 18 -2.24 -10.42 -5.02
CA SER A 18 -3.16 -9.58 -5.81
C SER A 18 -4.45 -9.28 -5.04
N GLY A 19 -4.99 -10.27 -4.34
CA GLY A 19 -6.16 -10.09 -3.47
C GLY A 19 -5.90 -9.13 -2.32
N LEU A 20 -4.73 -9.23 -1.68
CA LEU A 20 -4.30 -8.34 -0.60
C LEU A 20 -4.04 -6.91 -1.09
N VAL A 21 -3.48 -6.75 -2.29
CA VAL A 21 -3.34 -5.43 -2.94
C VAL A 21 -4.69 -4.81 -3.26
N ALA A 22 -5.63 -5.61 -3.79
CA ALA A 22 -7.00 -5.14 -4.04
C ALA A 22 -7.70 -4.74 -2.73
N LEU A 23 -7.53 -5.53 -1.67
CA LEU A 23 -8.04 -5.23 -0.33
C LEU A 23 -7.45 -3.93 0.20
N TYR A 24 -6.13 -3.75 0.11
CA TYR A 24 -5.46 -2.52 0.50
C TYR A 24 -6.03 -1.30 -0.25
N LEU A 25 -6.20 -1.40 -1.58
CA LEU A 25 -6.79 -0.31 -2.36
C LEU A 25 -8.21 0.02 -1.90
N VAL A 26 -9.05 -0.99 -1.61
CA VAL A 26 -10.40 -0.76 -1.07
C VAL A 26 -10.34 -0.06 0.29
N VAL A 27 -9.47 -0.53 1.19
CA VAL A 27 -9.29 0.09 2.52
C VAL A 27 -8.80 1.53 2.38
N TYR A 28 -7.81 1.78 1.55
CA TYR A 28 -7.25 3.11 1.32
C TYR A 28 -8.30 4.07 0.75
N LEU A 29 -9.02 3.66 -0.30
CA LEU A 29 -10.05 4.46 -0.98
C LEU A 29 -11.31 4.70 -0.13
N THR A 30 -11.58 3.85 0.86
CA THR A 30 -12.71 4.03 1.80
C THR A 30 -12.30 4.85 3.02
N ALA A 31 -11.04 4.76 3.44
CA ALA A 31 -10.49 5.58 4.51
C ALA A 31 -10.22 7.03 4.08
N THR A 32 -9.84 7.26 2.82
CA THR A 32 -9.67 8.61 2.27
C THR A 32 -11.03 9.20 1.90
N ALA A 33 -11.38 10.35 2.48
CA ALA A 33 -12.72 10.95 2.36
C ALA A 33 -13.08 11.51 0.95
N HIS A 34 -12.25 11.28 -0.07
CA HIS A 34 -12.40 11.87 -1.40
C HIS A 34 -12.29 10.77 -2.45
N ARG A 35 -13.05 10.89 -3.56
CA ARG A 35 -13.01 9.94 -4.67
C ARG A 35 -11.70 10.10 -5.45
N GLU A 36 -10.59 9.58 -4.95
CA GLU A 36 -9.26 9.69 -5.59
C GLU A 36 -9.29 9.20 -7.04
N ILE A 37 -10.01 8.10 -7.33
CA ILE A 37 -10.19 7.62 -8.71
C ILE A 37 -10.90 8.66 -9.59
N ALA A 38 -11.88 9.40 -9.06
CA ALA A 38 -12.53 10.46 -9.81
C ALA A 38 -11.60 11.65 -10.05
N LEU A 39 -10.78 12.02 -9.06
CA LEU A 39 -9.77 13.08 -9.18
C LEU A 39 -8.68 12.71 -10.19
N ILE A 40 -8.22 11.46 -10.19
CA ILE A 40 -7.26 10.94 -11.18
C ILE A 40 -7.87 10.98 -12.59
N ARG A 41 -9.15 10.62 -12.74
CA ARG A 41 -9.88 10.77 -14.02
C ARG A 41 -10.02 12.23 -14.46
N GLN A 42 -9.97 13.18 -13.52
CA GLN A 42 -9.93 14.63 -13.78
C GLN A 42 -8.50 15.16 -13.95
N ASN A 43 -7.51 14.28 -14.13
CA ASN A 43 -6.10 14.63 -14.34
C ASN A 43 -5.43 15.33 -13.14
N ASN A 44 -5.90 15.06 -11.91
CA ASN A 44 -5.23 15.52 -10.70
C ASN A 44 -3.99 14.64 -10.42
N ALA A 45 -2.81 15.16 -10.76
CA ALA A 45 -1.53 14.49 -10.55
C ALA A 45 -1.19 14.26 -9.07
N ALA A 46 -1.64 15.14 -8.17
CA ALA A 46 -1.41 15.00 -6.73
C ALA A 46 -2.13 13.76 -6.18
N ALA A 47 -3.39 13.54 -6.58
CA ALA A 47 -4.14 12.33 -6.21
C ALA A 47 -3.49 11.05 -6.77
N ALA A 48 -2.99 11.09 -8.01
CA ALA A 48 -2.29 9.96 -8.61
C ALA A 48 -0.98 9.63 -7.87
N LEU A 49 -0.20 10.65 -7.51
CA LEU A 49 1.06 10.49 -6.79
C LEU A 49 0.84 9.96 -5.38
N ALA A 50 -0.14 10.49 -4.65
CA ALA A 50 -0.48 10.04 -3.31
C ALA A 50 -0.91 8.56 -3.30
N LEU A 51 -1.89 8.19 -4.12
CA LEU A 51 -2.37 6.82 -4.24
C LEU A 51 -1.25 5.87 -4.73
N GLY A 52 -0.51 6.28 -5.76
CA GLY A 52 0.58 5.49 -6.34
C GLY A 52 1.73 5.26 -5.36
N GLY A 53 2.19 6.31 -4.68
CA GLY A 53 3.22 6.21 -3.65
C GLY A 53 2.79 5.35 -2.47
N SER A 54 1.52 5.49 -2.05
CA SER A 54 0.98 4.66 -0.98
C SER A 54 0.84 3.19 -1.37
N LEU A 55 0.48 2.91 -2.63
CA LEU A 55 0.43 1.55 -3.17
C LEU A 55 1.82 0.92 -3.22
N VAL A 56 2.81 1.63 -3.77
CA VAL A 56 4.20 1.12 -3.80
C VAL A 56 4.70 0.89 -2.37
N GLY A 57 4.44 1.81 -1.46
CA GLY A 57 4.77 1.68 -0.04
C GLY A 57 4.22 0.39 0.57
N TYR A 58 2.96 0.04 0.33
CA TYR A 58 2.35 -1.21 0.82
C TYR A 58 2.92 -2.47 0.15
N THR A 59 3.26 -2.41 -1.14
CA THR A 59 3.79 -3.60 -1.83
C THR A 59 5.17 -4.04 -1.33
N LEU A 60 5.94 -3.15 -0.69
CA LEU A 60 7.25 -3.47 -0.13
C LEU A 60 7.17 -4.48 1.02
N PRO A 61 6.42 -4.24 2.12
CA PRO A 61 6.26 -5.23 3.19
C PRO A 61 5.54 -6.47 2.69
N LEU A 62 4.58 -6.36 1.77
CA LEU A 62 3.93 -7.53 1.17
C LEU A 62 4.93 -8.42 0.40
N ALA A 63 5.88 -7.82 -0.32
CA ALA A 63 6.91 -8.58 -1.02
C ALA A 63 7.82 -9.32 -0.03
N VAL A 64 8.20 -8.68 1.07
CA VAL A 64 8.97 -9.33 2.14
C VAL A 64 8.15 -10.43 2.82
N ALA A 65 6.86 -10.21 3.09
CA ALA A 65 5.96 -11.21 3.64
C ALA A 65 5.87 -12.46 2.75
N ILE A 66 5.79 -12.30 1.43
CA ILE A 66 5.79 -13.42 0.47
C ILE A 66 7.15 -14.12 0.45
N TYR A 67 8.24 -13.36 0.40
CA TYR A 67 9.60 -13.90 0.41
C TYR A 67 9.84 -14.73 1.68
N ASN A 68 9.27 -14.28 2.79
CA ASN A 68 9.43 -14.89 4.09
C ASN A 68 8.33 -15.90 4.49
N ALA A 69 7.33 -16.12 3.65
CA ALA A 69 6.18 -16.95 4.02
C ALA A 69 6.55 -18.44 4.15
N GLN A 70 6.31 -19.03 5.33
CA GLN A 70 6.36 -20.48 5.51
C GLN A 70 5.08 -21.16 5.00
N SER A 71 3.98 -20.39 4.94
CA SER A 71 2.69 -20.83 4.43
C SER A 71 1.91 -19.67 3.80
N ILE A 72 0.89 -20.00 2.99
CA ILE A 72 -0.03 -18.99 2.45
C ILE A 72 -0.71 -18.22 3.59
N LEU A 73 -1.03 -18.89 4.69
CA LEU A 73 -1.67 -18.26 5.84
C LEU A 73 -0.75 -17.22 6.50
N ASP A 74 0.55 -17.51 6.63
CA ASP A 74 1.52 -16.53 7.13
C ASP A 74 1.60 -15.30 6.23
N CYS A 75 1.62 -15.50 4.91
CA CYS A 75 1.59 -14.41 3.94
C CYS A 75 0.32 -13.54 4.12
N ILE A 76 -0.84 -14.15 4.37
CA ILE A 76 -2.09 -13.43 4.61
C ILE A 76 -2.00 -12.62 5.90
N VAL A 77 -1.54 -13.22 7.00
CA VAL A 77 -1.44 -12.55 8.30
C VAL A 77 -0.51 -11.34 8.23
N TRP A 78 0.69 -11.51 7.67
CA TRP A 78 1.66 -10.42 7.52
C TRP A 78 1.18 -9.36 6.51
N GLY A 79 0.55 -9.77 5.42
CA GLY A 79 -0.06 -8.85 4.46
C GLY A 79 -1.16 -8.00 5.09
N LEU A 80 -2.03 -8.59 5.91
CA LEU A 80 -3.05 -7.85 6.65
C LEU A 80 -2.45 -6.91 7.69
N LEU A 81 -1.38 -7.32 8.38
CA LEU A 81 -0.66 -6.45 9.31
C LEU A 81 -0.06 -5.23 8.59
N ALA A 82 0.52 -5.43 7.41
CA ALA A 82 1.04 -4.35 6.58
C ALA A 82 -0.05 -3.33 6.18
N ILE A 83 -1.29 -3.78 5.92
CA ILE A 83 -2.41 -2.85 5.66
C ILE A 83 -2.65 -1.95 6.88
N VAL A 84 -2.62 -2.53 8.08
CA VAL A 84 -2.81 -1.78 9.33
C VAL A 84 -1.69 -0.76 9.52
N VAL A 85 -0.43 -1.17 9.37
CA VAL A 85 0.73 -0.28 9.49
C VAL A 85 0.68 0.84 8.47
N GLN A 86 0.36 0.54 7.22
CA GLN A 86 0.23 1.56 6.17
C GLN A 86 -0.90 2.55 6.46
N GLY A 87 -2.02 2.07 7.02
CA GLY A 87 -3.11 2.92 7.50
C GLY A 87 -2.68 3.84 8.65
N LEU A 88 -1.86 3.34 9.58
CA LEU A 88 -1.28 4.14 10.66
C LEU A 88 -0.35 5.23 10.13
N VAL A 89 0.46 4.93 9.11
CA VAL A 89 1.33 5.94 8.46
C VAL A 89 0.49 7.06 7.86
N TYR A 90 -0.57 6.73 7.11
CA TYR A 90 -1.52 7.74 6.60
C TYR A 90 -2.12 8.58 7.73
N PHE A 91 -2.53 7.93 8.83
CA PHE A 91 -3.10 8.63 9.98
C PHE A 91 -2.09 9.59 10.64
N VAL A 92 -0.82 9.19 10.78
CA VAL A 92 0.24 10.05 11.32
C VAL A 92 0.48 11.27 10.42
N VAL A 93 0.52 11.09 9.10
CA VAL A 93 0.66 12.21 8.16
C VAL A 93 -0.55 13.15 8.26
N ARG A 94 -1.75 12.59 8.40
CA ARG A 94 -2.97 13.37 8.60
C ARG A 94 -2.98 14.11 9.94
N LEU A 95 -2.40 13.57 11.00
CA LEU A 95 -2.25 14.29 12.27
C LEU A 95 -1.30 15.48 12.14
N ALA A 96 -0.21 15.32 11.39
CA ALA A 96 0.73 16.41 11.08
C ALA A 96 0.14 17.45 10.12
N LEU A 97 -0.73 17.02 9.20
CA LEU A 97 -1.41 17.88 8.22
C LEU A 97 -2.91 17.54 8.15
N PRO A 98 -3.75 18.11 9.04
CA PRO A 98 -5.17 17.74 9.16
C PRO A 98 -5.98 17.85 7.87
N ASP A 99 -5.66 18.84 7.03
CA ASP A 99 -6.34 19.11 5.76
C ASP A 99 -5.73 18.33 4.58
N LEU A 100 -4.87 17.33 4.84
CA LEU A 100 -4.12 16.57 3.82
C LEU A 100 -4.99 16.17 2.62
N SER A 101 -6.15 15.56 2.88
CA SER A 101 -7.04 15.09 1.81
C SER A 101 -7.64 16.22 0.99
N GLN A 102 -7.98 17.36 1.61
CA GLN A 102 -8.48 18.52 0.89
C GLN A 102 -7.39 19.13 0.01
N ARG A 103 -6.15 19.20 0.50
CA ARG A 103 -5.00 19.71 -0.26
C ARG A 103 -4.68 18.83 -1.47
N ILE A 104 -4.72 17.51 -1.30
CA ILE A 104 -4.57 16.56 -2.42
C ILE A 104 -5.70 16.75 -3.44
N ALA A 105 -6.95 16.90 -2.98
CA ALA A 105 -8.09 17.16 -3.86
C ALA A 105 -7.97 18.49 -4.62
N ALA A 106 -7.36 19.51 -4.01
CA ALA A 106 -7.04 20.79 -4.63
C ALA A 106 -5.83 20.72 -5.60
N GLY A 107 -5.17 19.55 -5.72
CA GLY A 107 -4.04 19.36 -6.62
C GLY A 107 -2.70 19.82 -6.03
N GLU A 108 -2.61 20.02 -4.72
CA GLU A 108 -1.37 20.45 -4.09
C GLU A 108 -0.33 19.33 -4.04
N MET A 109 0.66 19.43 -4.93
CA MET A 109 1.73 18.42 -5.06
C MET A 109 2.54 18.24 -3.78
N ALA A 110 2.77 19.29 -2.98
CA ALA A 110 3.55 19.17 -1.75
C ALA A 110 2.90 18.20 -0.74
N ALA A 111 1.57 18.27 -0.59
CA ALA A 111 0.81 17.37 0.27
C ALA A 111 0.88 15.92 -0.24
N ALA A 112 0.75 15.73 -1.55
CA ALA A 112 0.84 14.41 -2.17
C ALA A 112 2.25 13.80 -2.09
N ILE A 113 3.31 14.60 -2.32
CA ILE A 113 4.70 14.15 -2.19
C ILE A 113 4.99 13.73 -0.75
N LEU A 114 4.56 14.52 0.24
CA LEU A 114 4.73 14.19 1.65
C LEU A 114 4.08 12.84 2.00
N LEU A 115 2.81 12.66 1.60
CA LEU A 115 2.10 11.41 1.86
C LEU A 115 2.76 10.22 1.14
N ALA A 116 3.10 10.38 -0.14
CA ALA A 116 3.78 9.32 -0.90
C ALA A 116 5.13 8.93 -0.27
N ALA A 117 5.94 9.92 0.13
CA ALA A 117 7.23 9.69 0.75
C ALA A 117 7.09 9.03 2.13
N ALA A 118 6.14 9.48 2.95
CA ALA A 118 5.87 8.90 4.26
C ALA A 118 5.39 7.45 4.12
N SER A 119 4.46 7.17 3.21
CA SER A 119 3.98 5.82 2.91
C SER A 119 5.08 4.89 2.41
N LEU A 120 6.01 5.40 1.58
CA LEU A 120 7.18 4.63 1.15
C LEU A 120 8.12 4.34 2.32
N ALA A 121 8.46 5.36 3.11
CA ALA A 121 9.34 5.20 4.27
C ALA A 121 8.75 4.22 5.30
N GLY A 122 7.45 4.36 5.61
CA GLY A 122 6.73 3.46 6.50
C GLY A 122 6.70 2.03 5.98
N GLY A 123 6.40 1.85 4.69
CA GLY A 123 6.45 0.54 4.04
C GLY A 123 7.83 -0.12 4.08
N ILE A 124 8.91 0.64 3.86
CA ILE A 124 10.28 0.12 3.96
C ILE A 124 10.58 -0.33 5.40
N VAL A 125 10.21 0.47 6.40
CA VAL A 125 10.43 0.14 7.82
C VAL A 125 9.61 -1.08 8.23
N ASP A 126 8.36 -1.16 7.80
CA ASP A 126 7.49 -2.32 8.04
C ASP A 126 8.09 -3.58 7.42
N ALA A 127 8.53 -3.48 6.16
CA ALA A 127 9.19 -4.58 5.45
C ALA A 127 10.47 -5.05 6.17
N ALA A 128 11.30 -4.12 6.64
CA ALA A 128 12.50 -4.45 7.41
C ALA A 128 12.17 -5.08 8.77
N SER A 129 11.02 -4.73 9.35
CA SER A 129 10.57 -5.26 10.65
C SER A 129 9.98 -6.67 10.55
N MET A 130 9.61 -7.13 9.34
CA MET A 130 9.22 -8.51 9.06
C MET A 130 10.43 -9.45 9.02
N THR A 131 11.15 -9.49 10.14
CA THR A 131 12.26 -10.38 10.42
C THR A 131 11.78 -11.58 11.24
N TYR A 132 12.40 -12.74 11.03
CA TYR A 132 12.12 -13.98 11.74
C TYR A 132 12.78 -14.08 13.11
#